data_AF-A0A7V5X2L2-F1
#
_entry.id   AF-A0A7V5X2L2-F1
#
_cell.length_a   1.000
_cell.length_b   1.000
_cell.length_c   1.000
_cell.angle_alpha   90.00
_cell.angle_beta   90.00
_cell.angle_gamma   90.00
#
_symmetry.space_group_name_H-M   'P 1'
#
loop_
_entity.id
_entity.type
_entity.pdbx_description
1 polymer ?
#
loop_
_entity_poly.entity_id
_entity_poly.type
_entity_poly.pdbx_seq_one_letter_code
_entity_poly.pdbx_strand_id
1 'polypeptide(L)' 'MKCKYLDEKCYEFHEKDDPQRCFLCSENSCKLFTVRQVESMKMVHMCGECMINNSSEYLLDNTRPWEGDKGKSD' A
#
# COMPACT_ATOMS: atom_id res chain seq x y z
N MET A 1 19.91 -3.12 -19.20
CA MET A 1 18.77 -2.38 -18.64
C MET A 1 17.95 -3.33 -17.78
N LYS A 2 17.98 -3.18 -16.46
CA LYS A 2 17.10 -3.91 -15.54
C LYS A 2 16.52 -2.87 -14.58
N CYS A 3 15.35 -2.32 -14.91
CA CYS A 3 14.51 -1.72 -13.89
C CYS A 3 13.96 -2.89 -13.05
N LYS A 4 14.77 -3.36 -12.09
CA LYS A 4 14.31 -4.16 -10.97
C LYS A 4 13.82 -3.14 -9.96
N TYR A 5 12.50 -2.91 -9.93
CA TYR A 5 11.82 -1.93 -9.09
C TYR A 5 12.56 -1.73 -7.77
N LEU A 6 13.07 -0.51 -7.59
CA LEU A 6 13.68 -0.05 -6.35
C LEU A 6 12.64 -0.30 -5.27
N ASP A 7 12.99 -1.27 -4.44
CA ASP A 7 12.32 -1.89 -3.31
C ASP A 7 11.51 -0.92 -2.44
N GLU A 8 10.73 -1.44 -1.49
CA GLU A 8 10.01 -0.69 -0.44
C GLU A 8 10.80 0.47 0.20
N LYS A 9 12.12 0.51 0.04
CA LYS A 9 13.01 1.63 0.34
C LYS A 9 12.69 2.94 -0.40
N CYS A 10 11.99 2.90 -1.53
CA CYS A 10 11.51 4.09 -2.23
C CYS A 10 10.14 4.58 -1.71
N TYR A 11 9.50 3.81 -0.82
CA TYR A 11 8.30 4.27 -0.15
C TYR A 11 8.67 5.02 1.11
N GLU A 12 8.34 6.31 1.12
CA GLU A 12 8.25 7.04 2.37
C GLU A 12 6.87 6.77 2.97
N PHE A 13 6.85 6.09 4.12
CA PHE A 13 5.63 5.89 4.89
C PHE A 13 5.34 7.13 5.74
N HIS A 14 4.06 7.39 5.98
CA HIS A 14 3.66 8.47 6.88
C HIS A 14 4.22 8.22 8.28
N GLU A 15 4.72 9.25 8.96
CA GLU A 15 5.35 9.11 10.28
C GLU A 15 4.43 8.63 11.41
N LYS A 16 3.13 8.51 11.14
CA LYS A 16 2.10 8.02 12.07
C LYS A 16 1.55 6.67 11.66
N ASP A 17 2.06 6.11 10.56
CA ASP A 17 1.63 4.83 10.05
C ASP A 17 2.18 3.69 10.91
N ASP A 18 1.34 2.68 11.11
CA ASP A 18 1.69 1.43 11.78
C ASP A 18 1.29 0.28 10.85
N PRO A 19 2.22 -0.57 10.40
CA PRO A 19 1.91 -1.67 9.49
C PRO A 19 0.95 -2.72 10.06
N GLN A 20 0.63 -2.67 11.36
CA GLN A 20 -0.30 -3.60 12.01
C GLN A 20 -1.70 -3.00 12.23
N ARG A 21 -1.92 -1.72 11.93
CA ARG A 21 -3.18 -1.03 12.20
C ARG A 21 -3.61 -0.20 11.02
N CYS A 22 -4.93 -0.01 10.87
CA CYS A 22 -5.40 0.94 9.89
C CYS A 22 -5.01 2.37 10.28
N PHE A 23 -4.38 3.10 9.36
CA PHE A 23 -3.99 4.50 9.53
C PHE A 23 -5.14 5.42 9.97
N LEU A 24 -6.37 5.16 9.52
CA LEU A 24 -7.54 5.98 9.86
C LEU A 24 -8.26 5.50 11.12
N CYS A 25 -8.74 4.25 11.15
CA CYS A 25 -9.56 3.78 12.27
C CYS A 25 -8.77 3.13 13.41
N SER A 26 -7.46 2.93 13.26
CA SER A 26 -6.58 2.23 14.21
C SER A 26 -6.95 0.78 14.53
N GLU A 27 -8.00 0.23 13.93
CA GLU A 27 -8.42 -1.16 14.11
C GLU A 27 -7.39 -2.13 13.52
N ASN A 28 -7.23 -3.27 14.20
CA ASN A 28 -6.41 -4.38 13.75
C ASN A 28 -7.23 -5.22 12.76
N SER A 29 -7.10 -4.91 11.46
CA SER A 29 -7.74 -5.67 10.39
C SER A 29 -6.88 -6.87 10.02
N CYS A 30 -7.52 -8.02 9.78
CA CYS A 30 -6.83 -9.22 9.27
C CYS A 30 -6.10 -8.98 7.93
N LYS A 31 -6.53 -7.96 7.18
CA LYS A 31 -5.89 -7.55 5.92
C LYS A 31 -5.83 -6.03 5.82
N LEU A 32 -4.62 -5.52 5.67
CA LEU A 32 -4.33 -4.12 5.38
C LEU A 32 -3.79 -4.00 3.97
N PHE A 33 -4.11 -2.90 3.31
CA PHE A 33 -3.65 -2.54 1.98
C PHE A 33 -2.71 -1.36 2.09
N THR A 34 -1.57 -1.43 1.40
CA THR A 34 -0.66 -0.30 1.25
C THR A 34 -1.22 0.64 0.18
N VAL A 35 -1.56 1.86 0.59
CA VAL A 35 -2.12 2.89 -0.28
C VAL A 35 -1.31 4.18 -0.16
N ARG A 36 -1.35 5.03 -1.18
CA ARG A 36 -0.71 6.34 -1.20
C ARG A 36 -1.70 7.41 -0.79
N GLN A 37 -1.40 8.18 0.25
CA GLN A 37 -2.16 9.38 0.59
C GLN A 37 -1.83 10.48 -0.42
N VAL A 38 -2.84 11.07 -1.06
CA VAL A 38 -2.65 12.06 -2.13
C VAL A 38 -1.99 13.35 -1.62
N GLU A 39 -2.37 13.80 -0.42
CA GLU A 39 -1.87 15.06 0.15
C GLU A 39 -0.35 15.05 0.41
N SER A 40 0.13 14.00 1.09
CA SER A 40 1.53 13.89 1.49
C SER A 40 2.40 13.11 0.49
N MET A 41 1.75 12.41 -0.45
CA MET A 41 2.36 11.41 -1.34
C MET A 41 3.02 10.24 -0.61
N LYS A 42 2.84 10.11 0.71
CA LYS A 42 3.39 9.04 1.54
C LYS A 42 2.49 7.80 1.52
N MET A 43 3.09 6.67 1.83
CA MET A 43 2.39 5.39 1.95
C MET A 43 1.79 5.20 3.34
N VAL A 44 0.63 4.55 3.41
CA VAL A 44 -0.05 4.16 4.65
C VAL A 44 -0.70 2.79 4.54
N HIS A 45 -0.96 2.14 5.67
CA HIS A 45 -1.69 0.87 5.75
C HIS A 45 -3.16 1.12 6.09
N MET A 46 -4.09 0.65 5.27
CA MET A 46 -5.53 0.85 5.49
C MET A 46 -6.33 -0.43 5.36
N CYS A 47 -7.37 -0.57 6.19
CA CYS A 47 -8.36 -1.62 5.98
C CYS A 47 -9.19 -1.33 4.72
N GLY A 48 -9.84 -2.37 4.18
CA GLY A 48 -10.64 -2.23 2.96
C GLY A 48 -11.78 -1.22 3.10
N GLU A 49 -12.44 -1.17 4.26
CA GLU A 49 -13.55 -0.24 4.52
C GLU A 49 -13.09 1.22 4.48
N CYS A 50 -12.05 1.56 5.23
CA CYS A 50 -11.49 2.92 5.22
C CYS A 50 -10.96 3.31 3.84
N MET A 51 -10.35 2.38 3.11
CA MET A 51 -9.83 2.64 1.76
C MET A 51 -10.98 2.98 0.79
N ILE A 52 -12.07 2.21 0.80
CA ILE A 52 -13.22 2.43 -0.09
C ILE A 52 -13.90 3.77 0.25
N ASN A 53 -14.18 4.00 1.53
CA ASN A 53 -14.88 5.19 2.01
C ASN A 53 -14.09 6.49 1.80
N ASN A 54 -12.76 6.42 1.62
CA ASN A 54 -11.89 7.57 1.43
C ASN A 54 -11.10 7.50 0.10
N SER A 55 -11.66 6.83 -0.91
CA SER A 55 -10.98 6.55 -2.20
C SER A 55 -10.56 7.79 -3.00
N SER A 56 -11.09 8.97 -2.70
CA SER A 56 -10.64 10.25 -3.29
C SER A 56 -9.31 10.75 -2.72
N GLU A 57 -8.96 10.35 -1.50
CA GLU A 57 -7.79 10.81 -0.76
C GLU A 57 -6.64 9.79 -0.76
N TYR A 58 -6.96 8.54 -1.12
CA TYR A 58 -6.03 7.42 -1.06
C TYR A 58 -6.07 6.60 -2.35
N LEU A 59 -4.89 6.35 -2.92
CA LEU A 59 -4.73 5.58 -4.15
C LEU A 59 -4.07 4.24 -3.86
N LEU A 60 -4.66 3.15 -4.36
CA LEU A 60 -3.98 1.86 -4.39
C LEU A 60 -2.70 1.97 -5.22
N ASP A 61 -1.58 1.51 -4.67
CA ASP A 61 -0.33 1.50 -5.44
C ASP A 61 -0.30 0.30 -6.40
N ASN A 62 -0.87 0.52 -7.59
CA ASN A 62 -0.87 -0.42 -8.71
C ASN A 62 0.34 -0.24 -9.65
N THR A 63 1.35 0.55 -9.26
CA THR A 63 2.55 0.77 -10.09
C THR A 63 3.48 -0.45 -10.10
N ARG A 64 3.23 -1.43 -9.22
CA ARG A 64 3.94 -2.71 -9.23
C ARG A 64 3.40 -3.60 -10.34
N PRO A 65 4.27 -4.27 -11.12
CA PRO A 65 3.83 -5.29 -12.06
C PRO A 65 2.99 -6.34 -11.35
N TRP A 66 1.91 -6.77 -12.02
CA TRP A 66 1.21 -7.98 -11.62
C TRP A 66 2.13 -9.18 -11.86
N GLU A 67 2.72 -9.72 -10.80
CA GLU A 67 3.60 -10.89 -10.91
C GLU A 67 2.80 -12.17 -11.24
N GLY A 68 1.49 -12.20 -11.00
CA GLY A 68 0.62 -13.35 -11.25
C GLY A 68 1.00 -14.60 -10.46
N ASP A 69 0.25 -15.69 -10.65
CA ASP A 69 0.79 -17.03 -10.40
C ASP A 69 1.83 -17.28 -11.49
N LYS A 70 3.09 -16.92 -11.23
CA LYS A 70 4.20 -17.52 -11.98
C LYS A 70 4.22 -18.98 -11.60
N GLY A 71 3.38 -19.77 -12.27
CA GLY A 71 3.46 -21.22 -12.26
C GLY A 71 4.93 -21.60 -12.39
N LYS A 72 5.37 -22.53 -11.53
CA LYS A 72 6.75 -22.99 -11.42
C LYS A 72 7.39 -23.04 -12.82
N SER A 73 8.27 -22.09 -13.10
CA SER A 73 9.14 -22.17 -14.25
C SER A 73 10.21 -23.20 -13.91
N ASP A 74 10.11 -24.37 -14.56
CA ASP A 74 11.13 -25.42 -14.58
C ASP A 74 12.53 -24.88 -14.95
#